data_AF-A0ABD5QNV2-F1
#
_entry.id   AF-A0ABD5QNV2-F1
#
_cell.length_a   1.000
_cell.length_b   1.000
_cell.length_c   1.000
_cell.angle_alpha   90.00
_cell.angle_beta   90.00
_cell.angle_gamma   90.00
#
_symmetry.space_group_name_H-M   'P 1'
#
loop_
_entity.id
_entity.type
_entity.pdbx_description
1 polymer ?
#
loop_
_entity_poly.entity_id
_entity_poly.type
_entity_poly.pdbx_seq_one_letter_code
_entity_poly.pdbx_strand_id
1 'polypeptide(L)' 'MVSSTDSSKPVDDELRRPYERYRSAEIDEERREIAPETGALDGRRNAEIYDRLEDE' A
#
# COMPACT_ATOMS: atom_id res chain seq x y z
N MET A 1 -21.47 12.67 0.89
CA MET A 1 -20.95 11.42 1.51
C MET A 1 -20.96 10.37 0.43
N VAL A 2 -19.80 10.08 -0.18
CA VAL A 2 -19.68 8.97 -1.12
C VAL A 2 -19.41 7.70 -0.30
N SER A 3 -20.38 6.80 -0.34
CA SER A 3 -20.30 5.44 0.18
C SER A 3 -20.20 4.51 -1.02
N SER A 4 -18.96 4.25 -1.44
CA SER A 4 -18.53 3.18 -2.34
C SER A 4 -17.10 2.89 -1.86
N THR A 5 -16.75 1.71 -1.35
CA THR A 5 -16.71 0.44 -2.08
C THR A 5 -16.68 -0.71 -1.07
N ASP A 6 -17.69 -1.57 -1.17
CA ASP A 6 -17.73 -2.92 -0.60
C ASP A 6 -16.80 -3.83 -1.43
N SER A 7 -16.15 -4.81 -0.79
CA SER A 7 -15.47 -5.99 -1.39
C SER A 7 -13.94 -6.07 -1.57
N SER A 8 -13.10 -5.22 -0.98
CA SER A 8 -11.65 -5.53 -0.85
C SER A 8 -11.08 -4.91 0.41
N LYS A 9 -10.14 -5.61 1.06
CA LYS A 9 -9.34 -4.98 2.11
C LYS A 9 -8.73 -3.72 1.50
N PRO A 10 -8.86 -2.53 2.12
CA PRO A 10 -8.26 -1.33 1.59
C PRO A 10 -6.76 -1.58 1.36
N VAL A 11 -6.17 -1.03 0.31
CA VAL A 11 -4.73 -1.18 0.05
C VAL A 11 -3.90 -0.74 1.28
N ASP A 12 -4.44 0.16 2.10
CA ASP A 12 -3.91 0.55 3.41
C ASP A 12 -3.78 -0.65 4.40
N ASP A 13 -4.75 -1.57 4.44
CA ASP A 13 -4.70 -2.78 5.28
C ASP A 13 -3.66 -3.80 4.75
N GLU A 14 -3.46 -3.85 3.43
CA GLU A 14 -2.43 -4.69 2.82
C GLU A 14 -1.02 -4.14 3.03
N LEU A 15 -0.86 -2.80 3.07
CA LEU A 15 0.39 -2.10 3.36
C LEU A 15 0.84 -2.26 4.82
N ARG A 16 -0.09 -2.46 5.76
CA ARG A 16 0.21 -2.50 7.20
C ARG A 16 1.29 -3.53 7.55
N ARG A 17 1.15 -4.76 7.06
CA ARG A 17 2.04 -5.89 7.38
C ARG A 17 3.47 -5.75 6.81
N PRO A 18 3.68 -5.45 5.51
CA PRO A 18 5.03 -5.23 4.98
C PRO A 18 5.69 -3.98 5.58
N TYR A 19 4.91 -2.93 5.88
CA TYR A 19 5.46 -1.73 6.52
C TYR A 19 5.93 -1.96 7.96
N GLU A 20 5.20 -2.77 8.73
CA GLU A 20 5.64 -3.21 10.06
C GLU A 20 6.93 -4.04 9.96
N ARG A 21 6.99 -5.00 9.03
CA ARG A 21 8.21 -5.80 8.81
C ARG A 21 9.39 -4.92 8.40
N TYR A 22 9.18 -3.95 7.51
CA TYR A 22 10.21 -3.01 7.06
C TYR A 22 10.72 -2.14 8.22
N ARG A 23 9.84 -1.68 9.11
CA ARG A 23 10.21 -0.91 10.32
C ARG A 23 10.95 -1.74 11.35
N SER A 24 10.59 -3.01 11.49
CA SER A 24 11.24 -3.93 12.43
C SER A 24 12.55 -4.53 11.90
N ALA A 25 12.86 -4.36 10.61
CA ALA A 25 14.10 -4.84 10.03
C ALA A 25 15.33 -4.15 10.65
N GLU A 26 16.25 -4.98 11.16
CA GLU A 26 17.45 -4.53 11.87
C GLU A 26 18.61 -4.26 10.91
N ILE A 27 18.57 -4.86 9.72
CA ILE A 27 19.62 -4.74 8.70
C ILE A 27 19.06 -4.30 7.35
N ASP A 28 19.92 -3.69 6.53
CA ASP A 28 19.53 -3.15 5.23
C ASP A 28 19.13 -4.24 4.23
N GLU A 29 19.67 -5.46 4.37
CA GLU A 29 19.32 -6.60 3.52
C GLU A 29 17.84 -6.98 3.68
N GLU A 30 17.35 -7.08 4.92
CA GLU A 30 15.92 -7.32 5.21
C GLU A 30 15.04 -6.21 4.65
N ARG A 31 15.45 -4.94 4.80
CA ARG A 31 14.72 -3.81 4.22
C ARG A 31 14.66 -3.88 2.69
N ARG A 32 15.74 -4.31 2.05
CA ARG A 32 15.84 -4.45 0.61
C ARG A 32 14.94 -5.54 0.06
N GLU A 33 14.74 -6.63 0.81
CA GLU A 33 13.79 -7.68 0.47
C GLU A 33 12.33 -7.21 0.57
N ILE A 34 12.03 -6.31 1.51
CA ILE A 34 10.67 -5.85 1.79
C ILE A 34 10.26 -4.64 0.93
N ALA A 35 11.20 -3.78 0.55
CA ALA A 35 10.97 -2.59 -0.28
C ALA A 35 10.14 -2.84 -1.56
N PRO A 36 10.34 -3.92 -2.35
CA PRO A 36 9.53 -4.16 -3.53
C PRO A 36 8.06 -4.50 -3.21
N GLU A 37 7.78 -5.21 -2.11
CA GLU A 37 6.40 -5.47 -1.64
C GLU A 37 5.68 -4.17 -1.31
N THR A 38 6.33 -3.31 -0.52
CA THR A 38 5.77 -2.00 -0.14
C THR A 38 5.57 -1.11 -1.36
N GLY A 39 6.55 -1.03 -2.28
CA GLY A 39 6.49 -0.16 -3.45
C GLY A 39 5.40 -0.53 -4.45
N ALA A 40 5.13 -1.83 -4.64
CA ALA A 40 4.04 -2.28 -5.53
C ALA A 40 2.65 -1.89 -4.98
N LEU A 41 2.46 -2.08 -3.66
CA LEU A 41 1.21 -1.72 -3.00
C LEU A 41 0.99 -0.21 -2.97
N ASP A 42 2.06 0.57 -2.72
CA ASP A 42 1.98 2.04 -2.74
C ASP A 42 1.68 2.57 -4.14
N GLY A 43 2.24 1.94 -5.18
CA GLY A 43 1.90 2.22 -6.57
C GLY A 43 0.42 1.98 -6.88
N ARG A 44 -0.15 0.86 -6.42
CA ARG A 44 -1.58 0.56 -6.60
C ARG A 44 -2.47 1.55 -5.86
N ARG A 45 -2.13 1.88 -4.61
CA ARG A 45 -2.83 2.90 -3.82
C ARG A 45 -2.86 4.25 -4.53
N ASN A 46 -1.72 4.66 -5.09
CA ASN A 46 -1.63 5.93 -5.82
C ASN A 46 -2.44 5.90 -7.12
N ALA A 47 -2.43 4.78 -7.85
CA ALA A 47 -3.28 4.61 -9.03
C ALA A 47 -4.77 4.76 -8.68
N GLU A 48 -5.26 4.10 -7.63
CA GLU A 48 -6.66 4.24 -7.17
C GLU A 48 -7.03 5.69 -6.77
N ILE A 49 -6.08 6.43 -6.18
CA ILE A 49 -6.27 7.84 -5.86
C ILE A 49 -6.35 8.68 -7.14
N TYR A 50 -5.46 8.44 -8.10
CA TYR A 50 -5.47 9.18 -9.37
C TYR A 50 -6.72 8.87 -10.20
N ASP A 51 -7.12 7.61 -10.31
CA ASP A 51 -8.36 7.22 -11.00
C ASP A 51 -9.56 7.96 -10.38
N ARG A 52 -9.66 7.99 -9.05
CA ARG A 52 -10.75 8.71 -8.35
C ARG A 52 -10.72 10.23 -8.60
N LEU A 53 -9.53 10.83 -8.71
CA LEU A 53 -9.37 12.27 -8.97
C LEU A 53 -9.65 12.63 -10.43
N GLU A 54 -9.42 11.72 -11.38
CA GLU A 54 -9.75 11.92 -12.79
C GLU A 54 -11.27 11.87 -13.04
N ASP A 55 -11.99 11.11 -12.22
CA ASP A 55 -13.46 10.99 -12.25
C ASP A 55 -14.21 12.17 -11.58
N GLU A 56 -13.52 13.21 -11.07
CA GLU A 56 -14.08 14.41 -10.40
C GLU A 56 -14.01 15.69 -11.25
#